data_AF-A0A0D0C4E2-F1
#
_entry.id   AF-A0A0D0C4E2-F1
#
_cell.length_a   1.000
_cell.length_b   1.000
_cell.length_c   1.000
_cell.angle_alpha   90.00
_cell.angle_beta   90.00
_cell.angle_gamma   90.00
#
_symmetry.space_group_name_H-M   'P 1'
#
loop_
_entity.id
_entity.type
_entity.pdbx_description
1 polymer ?
#
loop_
_entity_poly.entity_id
_entity_poly.type
_entity_poly.pdbx_seq_one_letter_code
_entity_poly.pdbx_strand_id
1 'polypeptide(L)'
;MKDLLALSISVVCSRWRMLALSPTSARLWSRIHISLTPTIEGSVSKAFLSILQHYLDMSSHHPLSLRVGIFQAFEDRTIRLDPTIFDLLIQNIYRWKSFSYTGDYRLSAQKAFSENDLHFPVLEYLDVSDLEDVSLFEDTPMLCSLDTPSSTLNPALPLGQITLLKCTLPQEPTKVLALCPNVSRLDLR
;
A
#
# COMPACT_ATOMS: atom_id res chain seq x y z
N MET A 1 -11.16 -4.36 7.58
CA MET A 1 -11.15 -3.18 6.69
C MET A 1 -11.75 -2.01 7.46
N LYS A 2 -10.97 -0.97 7.76
CA LYS A 2 -11.34 0.04 8.76
C LYS A 2 -12.04 1.29 8.18
N ASP A 3 -11.96 1.50 6.87
CA ASP A 3 -12.63 2.62 6.19
C ASP A 3 -13.59 2.10 5.13
N LEU A 4 -14.82 1.76 5.54
CA LEU A 4 -15.87 1.25 4.65
C LEU A 4 -16.72 2.39 4.06
N LEU A 5 -16.16 3.58 3.83
CA LEU A 5 -16.90 4.78 3.45
C LEU A 5 -17.82 4.55 2.25
N ALA A 6 -17.33 3.87 1.21
CA ALA A 6 -18.13 3.56 0.02
C ALA A 6 -19.33 2.66 0.36
N LEU A 7 -19.11 1.61 1.17
CA LEU A 7 -20.19 0.74 1.63
C LEU A 7 -21.16 1.47 2.57
N SER A 8 -20.67 2.28 3.51
CA SER A 8 -21.48 3.07 4.43
C SER A 8 -22.41 4.03 3.67
N ILE A 9 -21.91 4.70 2.62
CA ILE A 9 -22.74 5.54 1.76
C ILE A 9 -23.78 4.68 1.01
N SER A 10 -23.40 3.50 0.54
CA SER A 10 -24.29 2.63 -0.24
C SER A 10 -25.46 2.02 0.53
N VAL A 11 -25.47 2.10 1.86
CA VAL A 11 -26.52 1.53 2.72
C VAL A 11 -27.46 2.56 3.34
N VAL A 12 -27.25 3.86 3.11
CA VAL A 12 -28.07 4.94 3.70
C VAL A 12 -29.52 4.89 3.22
N CYS A 13 -29.73 4.99 1.90
CA CYS A 13 -31.03 4.80 1.26
C CYS A 13 -30.84 4.41 -0.21
N SER A 14 -31.91 4.02 -0.90
CA SER A 14 -31.86 3.60 -2.31
C SER A 14 -31.20 4.64 -3.23
N ARG A 15 -31.46 5.93 -3.01
CA ARG A 15 -30.83 7.02 -3.79
C ARG A 15 -29.32 7.07 -3.60
N TRP A 16 -28.84 7.02 -2.37
CA TRP A 16 -27.40 7.00 -2.08
C TRP A 16 -26.73 5.71 -2.59
N ARG A 17 -27.42 4.58 -2.49
CA ARG A 17 -26.97 3.31 -3.07
C ARG A 17 -26.75 3.43 -4.57
N MET A 18 -27.74 3.95 -5.31
CA MET A 18 -27.60 4.15 -6.76
C MET A 18 -26.43 5.07 -7.11
N LEU A 19 -26.24 6.17 -6.36
CA LEU A 19 -25.12 7.08 -6.57
C LEU A 19 -23.78 6.41 -6.27
N ALA A 20 -23.67 5.67 -5.16
CA ALA A 20 -22.44 4.98 -4.77
C ALA A 20 -22.05 3.88 -5.77
N LEU A 21 -23.04 3.19 -6.34
CA LEU A 21 -22.82 2.12 -7.33
C LEU A 21 -22.68 2.63 -8.77
N SER A 22 -22.89 3.92 -9.02
CA SER A 22 -22.69 4.53 -10.34
C SER A 22 -21.22 4.48 -10.77
N PRO A 23 -20.91 4.27 -12.07
CA PRO A 23 -19.55 4.37 -12.59
C PRO A 23 -18.84 5.69 -12.24
N THR A 24 -19.60 6.78 -12.14
CA THR A 24 -19.08 8.11 -11.74
C THR A 24 -18.49 8.14 -10.34
N SER A 25 -18.84 7.17 -9.50
CA SER A 25 -18.43 7.06 -8.10
C SER A 25 -17.34 6.03 -7.88
N ALA A 26 -16.77 5.42 -8.92
CA ALA A 26 -15.72 4.40 -8.82
C ALA A 26 -14.49 4.89 -8.03
N ARG A 27 -14.18 6.19 -8.07
CA ARG A 27 -13.14 6.81 -7.22
C ARG A 27 -13.38 6.63 -5.71
N LEU A 28 -14.63 6.53 -5.25
CA LEU A 28 -14.93 6.29 -3.84
C LEU A 28 -14.46 4.89 -3.39
N TRP A 29 -14.47 3.93 -4.29
CA TRP A 29 -14.08 2.54 -4.05
C TRP A 29 -12.57 2.32 -4.21
N SER A 30 -11.83 3.29 -4.77
CA SER A 30 -10.39 3.16 -5.02
C SER A 30 -9.51 3.45 -3.80
N ARG A 31 -10.12 3.87 -2.68
CA ARG A 31 -9.46 4.07 -1.39
C ARG A 31 -9.73 2.86 -0.50
N ILE A 32 -8.70 2.04 -0.27
CA ILE A 32 -8.85 0.76 0.42
C ILE A 32 -7.90 0.74 1.61
N HIS A 33 -8.47 0.56 2.81
CA HIS A 33 -7.70 0.38 4.04
C HIS A 33 -7.93 -1.02 4.63
N ILE A 34 -6.92 -1.85 4.44
CA ILE A 34 -6.85 -3.22 4.95
C ILE A 34 -6.15 -3.19 6.30
N SER A 35 -6.81 -3.76 7.31
CA SER A 35 -6.23 -3.98 8.63
C SER A 35 -6.58 -5.40 9.00
N LEU A 36 -5.54 -6.22 9.18
CA LEU A 36 -5.63 -7.65 9.38
C LEU A 36 -4.85 -8.03 10.63
N THR A 37 -5.42 -8.98 11.33
CA THR A 37 -4.81 -9.64 12.47
C THR A 37 -4.97 -11.12 12.20
N PRO A 38 -3.94 -11.80 11.67
CA PRO A 38 -4.04 -13.21 11.31
C PRO A 38 -4.51 -14.04 12.50
N THR A 39 -5.45 -14.93 12.27
CA THR A 39 -5.89 -15.89 13.28
C THR A 39 -4.88 -17.03 13.38
N ILE A 40 -5.02 -17.89 14.40
CA ILE A 40 -4.18 -19.08 14.59
C ILE A 40 -4.20 -19.99 13.35
N GLU A 41 -5.31 -20.00 12.61
CA GLU A 41 -5.45 -20.78 11.38
C GLU A 41 -4.75 -20.14 10.16
N GLY A 42 -4.20 -18.93 10.32
CA GLY A 42 -3.54 -18.16 9.25
C GLY A 42 -4.46 -17.72 8.11
N SER A 43 -5.73 -18.16 8.12
CA SER A 43 -6.67 -18.00 7.03
C SER A 43 -7.40 -16.67 7.10
N VAL A 44 -7.57 -16.05 5.94
CA VAL A 44 -8.37 -14.84 5.81
C VAL A 44 -9.79 -15.28 5.48
N SER A 45 -10.78 -14.71 6.19
CA SER A 45 -12.17 -15.10 5.96
C SER A 45 -12.56 -14.87 4.49
N LYS A 46 -13.22 -15.86 3.87
CA LYS A 46 -13.72 -15.74 2.48
C LYS A 46 -14.60 -14.51 2.28
N ALA A 47 -15.40 -14.15 3.29
CA ALA A 47 -16.21 -12.94 3.29
C ALA A 47 -15.37 -11.67 3.15
N PHE A 48 -14.22 -11.58 3.82
CA PHE A 48 -13.30 -10.46 3.66
C PHE A 48 -12.74 -10.39 2.24
N LEU A 49 -12.30 -11.53 1.68
CA LEU A 49 -11.80 -11.58 0.30
C LEU A 49 -12.87 -11.15 -0.71
N SER A 50 -14.12 -11.60 -0.54
CA SER A 50 -15.25 -11.15 -1.36
C SER A 50 -15.49 -9.64 -1.27
N ILE A 51 -15.37 -9.06 -0.08
CA ILE A 51 -15.51 -7.61 0.09
C ILE A 51 -14.34 -6.88 -0.59
N LEU A 52 -13.10 -7.35 -0.41
CA LEU A 52 -11.94 -6.74 -1.07
C LEU A 52 -12.07 -6.79 -2.60
N GLN A 53 -12.43 -7.95 -3.15
CA GLN A 53 -12.71 -8.11 -4.57
C GLN A 53 -13.77 -7.12 -5.04
N HIS A 54 -14.87 -6.97 -4.28
CA HIS A 54 -15.93 -6.02 -4.62
C HIS A 54 -15.42 -4.58 -4.69
N TYR A 55 -14.55 -4.14 -3.77
CA TYR A 55 -13.92 -2.81 -3.85
C TYR A 55 -13.02 -2.67 -5.08
N LEU A 56 -12.24 -3.72 -5.41
CA LEU A 56 -11.37 -3.73 -6.57
C LEU A 56 -12.15 -3.66 -7.89
N ASP A 57 -13.27 -4.37 -7.98
CA ASP A 57 -14.17 -4.37 -9.13
C ASP A 57 -14.86 -3.00 -9.29
N MET A 58 -15.42 -2.47 -8.20
CA MET A 58 -16.15 -1.20 -8.21
C MET A 58 -15.25 0.02 -8.46
N SER A 59 -13.96 -0.08 -8.16
CA SER A 59 -12.97 0.96 -8.50
C SER A 59 -12.55 0.95 -9.97
N SER A 60 -12.89 -0.10 -10.73
CA SER A 60 -12.73 -0.19 -12.19
C SER A 60 -11.30 0.05 -12.69
N HIS A 61 -10.96 1.25 -13.17
CA HIS A 61 -9.60 1.59 -13.62
C HIS A 61 -9.04 2.79 -12.86
N HIS A 62 -9.74 3.23 -11.80
CA HIS A 62 -9.27 4.36 -11.01
C HIS A 62 -8.00 4.00 -10.25
N PRO A 63 -7.04 4.95 -10.15
CA PRO A 63 -5.85 4.73 -9.34
C PRO A 63 -6.19 4.42 -7.89
N LEU A 64 -5.52 3.41 -7.34
CA LEU A 64 -5.71 2.90 -6.00
C LEU A 64 -4.84 3.64 -4.98
N SER A 65 -5.45 3.92 -3.84
CA SER A 65 -4.74 4.32 -2.62
C SER A 65 -4.96 3.22 -1.60
N LEU A 66 -3.91 2.46 -1.36
CA LEU A 66 -3.90 1.28 -0.51
C LEU A 66 -3.15 1.60 0.79
N ARG A 67 -3.80 1.30 1.91
CA ARG A 67 -3.14 1.22 3.21
C ARG A 67 -3.33 -0.18 3.75
N VAL A 68 -2.24 -0.89 3.99
CA VAL A 68 -2.25 -2.29 4.39
C VAL A 68 -1.54 -2.42 5.74
N GLY A 69 -2.30 -2.78 6.76
CA GLY A 69 -1.85 -3.03 8.12
C GLY A 69 -1.97 -4.51 8.47
N ILE A 70 -0.88 -5.23 8.72
CA ILE A 70 -0.92 -6.67 9.08
C ILE A 70 -0.11 -6.91 10.34
N PHE A 71 -0.79 -7.19 11.45
CA PHE A 71 -0.16 -7.30 12.77
C PHE A 71 -0.42 -8.68 13.37
N GLN A 72 0.61 -9.32 13.93
CA GLN A 72 0.46 -10.58 14.65
C GLN A 72 -0.33 -10.35 15.95
N ALA A 73 -1.30 -11.23 16.23
CA ALA A 73 -2.01 -11.22 17.51
C ALA A 73 -1.19 -11.81 18.66
N PHE A 74 -0.24 -12.70 18.36
CA PHE A 74 0.49 -13.52 19.32
C PHE A 74 1.95 -13.71 18.87
N GLU A 75 2.87 -13.98 19.81
CA GLU A 75 4.30 -14.22 19.55
C GLU A 75 4.61 -15.51 18.76
N ASP A 76 3.59 -16.22 18.28
CA ASP A 76 3.79 -17.46 17.53
C ASP A 76 4.24 -17.18 16.11
N ARG A 77 5.57 -17.26 15.91
CA ARG A 77 6.26 -17.04 14.64
C ARG A 77 5.90 -18.04 13.54
N THR A 78 5.05 -19.03 13.82
CA THR A 78 4.63 -20.04 12.84
C THR A 78 3.41 -19.64 12.01
N ILE A 79 2.69 -18.57 12.38
CA ILE A 79 1.49 -18.13 11.68
C ILE A 79 1.88 -17.58 10.30
N ARG A 80 1.52 -18.34 9.26
CA ARG A 80 1.66 -17.92 7.86
C ARG A 80 0.47 -17.07 7.47
N LEU A 81 0.73 -15.96 6.79
CA LEU A 81 -0.32 -15.16 6.19
C LEU A 81 -0.87 -15.89 4.96
N ASP A 82 -2.20 -15.90 4.82
CA ASP A 82 -2.86 -16.35 3.60
C ASP A 82 -2.38 -15.51 2.39
N PRO A 83 -1.73 -16.14 1.38
CA PRO A 83 -1.18 -15.43 0.23
C PRO A 83 -2.26 -14.80 -0.65
N THR A 84 -3.50 -15.29 -0.58
CA THR A 84 -4.60 -14.91 -1.47
C THR A 84 -4.88 -13.40 -1.44
N ILE A 85 -4.65 -12.72 -0.31
CA ILE A 85 -4.82 -11.26 -0.26
C ILE A 85 -3.82 -10.58 -1.19
N PHE A 86 -2.55 -10.94 -1.10
CA PHE A 86 -1.52 -10.28 -1.89
C PHE A 86 -1.68 -10.61 -3.37
N ASP A 87 -2.12 -11.81 -3.70
CA ASP A 87 -2.47 -12.16 -5.08
C ASP A 87 -3.55 -11.22 -5.64
N LEU A 88 -4.61 -10.96 -4.88
CA LEU A 88 -5.67 -10.01 -5.27
C LEU A 88 -5.16 -8.57 -5.44
N LEU A 89 -4.28 -8.14 -4.53
CA LEU A 89 -3.73 -6.79 -4.57
C LEU A 89 -2.80 -6.63 -5.79
N ILE A 90 -1.91 -7.58 -6.04
CA ILE A 90 -0.90 -7.52 -7.11
C ILE A 90 -1.52 -7.63 -8.50
N GLN A 91 -2.66 -8.32 -8.66
CA GLN A 91 -3.43 -8.26 -9.91
C GLN A 91 -3.83 -6.84 -10.32
N ASN A 92 -3.83 -5.89 -9.37
CA ASN A 92 -4.17 -4.49 -9.59
C ASN A 92 -2.97 -3.55 -9.45
N ILE A 93 -1.74 -4.07 -9.44
CA ILE A 93 -0.50 -3.32 -9.14
C ILE A 93 -0.27 -2.13 -10.08
N TYR A 94 -0.61 -2.30 -11.37
CA TYR A 94 -0.43 -1.30 -12.42
C TYR A 94 -1.19 0.02 -12.17
N ARG A 95 -2.19 0.01 -11.29
CA ARG A 95 -2.99 1.18 -10.93
C ARG A 95 -2.75 1.65 -9.50
N TRP A 96 -1.75 1.13 -8.78
CA TRP A 96 -1.41 1.63 -7.45
C TRP A 96 -0.77 3.01 -7.56
N LYS A 97 -1.47 4.03 -7.06
CA LYS A 97 -0.97 5.42 -7.02
C LYS A 97 -0.38 5.77 -5.66
N SER A 98 -0.91 5.17 -4.60
CA SER A 98 -0.43 5.37 -3.23
C SER A 98 -0.45 4.02 -2.52
N PHE A 99 0.67 3.64 -1.94
CA PHE A 99 0.81 2.41 -1.19
C PHE A 99 1.48 2.69 0.15
N SER A 100 0.85 2.22 1.22
CA SER A 100 1.37 2.25 2.58
C SER A 100 1.25 0.87 3.18
N TYR A 101 2.35 0.35 3.70
CA TYR A 101 2.41 -0.93 4.38
C TYR A 101 3.00 -0.78 5.78
N THR A 102 2.31 -1.34 6.76
CA THR A 102 2.79 -1.45 8.14
C THR A 102 2.44 -2.82 8.66
N GLY A 103 3.41 -3.58 9.15
CA GLY A 103 3.12 -4.89 9.69
C GLY A 103 4.36 -5.64 10.14
N ASP A 104 4.10 -6.79 10.76
CA ASP A 104 5.14 -7.67 11.32
C ASP A 104 5.69 -8.66 10.29
N TYR A 105 5.10 -8.67 9.08
CA TYR A 105 5.49 -9.55 7.99
C TYR A 105 6.26 -8.79 6.92
N ARG A 106 7.28 -9.42 6.34
CA ARG A 106 7.97 -8.89 5.16
C ARG A 106 7.16 -9.16 3.91
N LEU A 107 6.97 -8.14 3.08
CA LEU A 107 6.33 -8.27 1.76
C LEU A 107 7.20 -9.12 0.83
N SER A 108 8.51 -8.90 0.85
CA SER A 108 9.52 -9.64 0.07
C SER A 108 9.56 -11.14 0.38
N ALA A 109 9.11 -11.56 1.56
CA ALA A 109 8.98 -12.97 1.91
C ALA A 109 7.71 -13.64 1.36
N GLN A 110 6.79 -12.87 0.78
CA GLN A 110 5.56 -13.39 0.20
C GLN A 110 5.78 -13.71 -1.28
N LYS A 111 5.36 -14.90 -1.68
CA LYS A 111 5.48 -15.38 -3.08
C LYS A 111 4.94 -14.39 -4.09
N ALA A 112 3.83 -13.74 -3.75
CA ALA A 112 3.18 -12.75 -4.58
C ALA A 112 4.14 -11.61 -4.97
N PHE A 113 5.05 -11.19 -4.10
CA PHE A 113 6.05 -10.16 -4.42
C PHE A 113 7.39 -10.74 -4.91
N SER A 114 7.80 -11.92 -4.45
CA SER A 114 9.12 -12.47 -4.78
C SER A 114 9.19 -13.19 -6.14
N GLU A 115 8.06 -13.72 -6.63
CA GLU A 115 8.01 -14.53 -7.86
C GLU A 115 7.46 -13.76 -9.07
N ASN A 116 7.12 -12.47 -8.93
CA ASN A 116 6.53 -11.65 -9.98
C ASN A 116 7.42 -10.47 -10.37
N ASP A 117 7.44 -10.14 -11.67
CA ASP A 117 8.01 -8.89 -12.14
C ASP A 117 7.06 -7.73 -11.76
N LEU A 118 7.44 -6.98 -10.73
CA LEU A 118 6.61 -5.91 -10.17
C LEU A 118 6.88 -4.59 -10.91
N HIS A 119 5.84 -4.08 -11.58
CA HIS A 119 5.89 -2.79 -12.26
C HIS A 119 4.85 -1.82 -11.70
N PHE A 120 5.28 -0.61 -11.34
CA PHE A 120 4.45 0.39 -10.67
C PHE A 120 4.38 1.70 -11.48
N PRO A 121 3.72 1.69 -12.65
CA PRO A 121 3.79 2.79 -13.61
C PRO A 121 3.19 4.11 -13.12
N VAL A 122 2.30 4.07 -12.13
CA VAL A 122 1.57 5.26 -11.62
C VAL A 122 1.77 5.49 -10.13
N LEU A 123 2.68 4.77 -9.47
CA LEU A 123 2.89 4.91 -8.03
C LEU A 123 3.59 6.24 -7.73
N GLU A 124 2.89 7.12 -7.01
CA GLU A 124 3.37 8.45 -6.63
C GLU A 124 3.81 8.52 -5.17
N TYR A 125 3.18 7.71 -4.30
CA TYR A 125 3.41 7.71 -2.86
C TYR A 125 3.74 6.30 -2.36
N LEU A 126 4.86 6.18 -1.64
CA LEU A 126 5.29 4.95 -0.98
C LEU A 126 5.55 5.21 0.51
N ASP A 127 5.01 4.33 1.36
CA ASP A 127 5.25 4.31 2.80
C ASP A 127 5.46 2.87 3.25
N VAL A 128 6.72 2.48 3.48
CA VAL A 128 7.09 1.10 3.85
C VAL A 128 8.14 1.14 4.94
N SER A 129 7.90 0.37 6.00
CA SER A 129 8.74 0.39 7.19
C SER A 129 10.04 -0.42 7.06
N ASP A 130 10.04 -1.52 6.31
CA ASP A 130 11.19 -2.41 6.14
C ASP A 130 12.01 -2.04 4.90
N LEU A 131 13.32 -1.85 5.06
CA LEU A 131 14.25 -1.53 3.98
C LEU A 131 14.34 -2.63 2.91
N GLU A 132 14.18 -3.89 3.31
CA GLU A 132 14.19 -5.03 2.36
C GLU A 132 12.95 -5.02 1.47
N ASP A 133 11.82 -4.51 1.97
CA ASP A 133 10.60 -4.40 1.17
C ASP A 133 10.64 -3.18 0.24
N VAL A 134 11.47 -2.18 0.54
CA VAL A 134 11.64 -1.00 -0.31
C VAL A 134 12.25 -1.36 -1.67
N SER A 135 13.14 -2.37 -1.76
CA SER A 135 13.69 -2.82 -3.05
C SER A 135 12.66 -3.48 -3.96
N LEU A 136 11.46 -3.80 -3.47
CA LEU A 136 10.37 -4.25 -4.35
C LEU A 136 9.89 -3.12 -5.28
N PHE A 137 10.20 -1.86 -4.97
CA PHE A 137 9.66 -0.67 -5.61
C PHE A 137 10.69 0.06 -6.50
N GLU A 138 11.71 -0.65 -6.99
CA GLU A 138 12.75 -0.08 -7.87
C GLU A 138 12.16 0.48 -9.16
N ASP A 139 11.17 -0.20 -9.76
CA ASP A 139 10.51 0.22 -11.00
C ASP A 139 9.25 1.07 -10.73
N THR A 140 9.49 2.29 -10.24
CA THR A 140 8.45 3.27 -9.86
C THR A 140 8.68 4.65 -10.51
N PRO A 141 8.51 4.78 -11.84
CA PRO A 141 8.88 5.99 -12.59
C PRO A 141 8.12 7.28 -12.22
N MET A 142 7.05 7.18 -11.44
CA MET A 142 6.23 8.33 -11.01
C MET A 142 6.36 8.64 -9.51
N LEU A 143 7.21 7.90 -8.78
CA LEU A 143 7.37 8.05 -7.33
C LEU A 143 7.91 9.44 -6.99
N CYS A 144 7.12 10.25 -6.30
CA CYS A 144 7.49 11.62 -5.95
C CYS A 144 7.39 11.89 -4.44
N SER A 145 6.83 10.95 -3.68
CA SER A 145 6.68 11.04 -2.23
C SER A 145 7.09 9.74 -1.55
N LEU A 146 8.02 9.84 -0.60
CA LEU A 146 8.54 8.70 0.16
C LEU A 146 8.39 8.96 1.66
N ASP A 147 7.77 8.04 2.38
CA ASP A 147 7.76 7.97 3.84
C ASP A 147 8.50 6.70 4.26
N THR A 148 9.57 6.86 5.03
CA THR A 148 10.36 5.72 5.52
C THR A 148 10.82 5.99 6.95
N PRO A 149 10.73 5.02 7.88
CA PRO A 149 11.31 5.19 9.20
C PRO A 149 12.84 5.06 9.20
N SER A 150 13.46 4.73 8.06
CA SER A 150 14.91 4.58 7.96
C SER A 150 15.65 5.92 7.96
N SER A 151 16.83 5.93 8.56
CA SER A 151 17.81 7.02 8.45
C SER A 151 18.65 6.94 7.18
N THR A 152 18.62 5.79 6.50
CA THR A 152 19.31 5.53 5.22
C THR A 152 18.28 5.29 4.10
N LEU A 153 18.52 5.90 2.94
CA LEU A 153 17.67 5.70 1.75
C LEU A 153 18.23 4.55 0.90
N ASN A 154 17.33 3.77 0.31
CA ASN A 154 17.70 2.74 -0.66
C ASN A 154 18.02 3.42 -2.01
N PRO A 155 19.26 3.35 -2.53
CA PRO A 155 19.65 3.98 -3.78
C PRO A 155 19.02 3.33 -5.02
N ALA A 156 18.42 2.14 -4.87
CA ALA A 156 17.73 1.46 -5.96
C ALA A 156 16.38 2.12 -6.30
N LEU A 157 15.81 2.91 -5.39
CA LEU A 157 14.66 3.76 -5.70
C LEU A 157 15.05 4.91 -6.64
N PRO A 158 14.10 5.43 -7.43
CA PRO A 158 14.30 6.64 -8.22
C PRO A 158 14.29 7.89 -7.32
N LEU A 159 15.30 8.05 -6.47
CA LEU A 159 15.40 9.12 -5.46
C LEU A 159 15.47 10.52 -6.08
N GLY A 160 15.94 10.61 -7.33
CA GLY A 160 16.07 11.87 -8.07
C GLY A 160 14.75 12.60 -8.31
N GLN A 161 13.61 11.92 -8.31
CA GLN A 161 12.27 12.50 -8.56
C GLN A 161 11.47 12.76 -7.27
N ILE A 162 12.02 12.43 -6.09
CA ILE A 162 11.36 12.65 -4.81
C ILE A 162 11.29 14.15 -4.52
N THR A 163 10.07 14.63 -4.28
CA THR A 163 9.75 16.02 -3.93
C THR A 163 9.29 16.17 -2.48
N LEU A 164 8.71 15.12 -1.91
CA LEU A 164 8.32 15.01 -0.51
C LEU A 164 9.04 13.82 0.11
N LEU A 165 9.90 14.09 1.09
CA LEU A 165 10.58 13.06 1.85
C LEU A 165 10.16 13.17 3.32
N LYS A 166 9.71 12.06 3.89
CA LYS A 166 9.48 11.92 5.32
C LYS A 166 10.35 10.80 5.86
N CYS A 167 11.25 11.14 6.77
CA CYS A 167 12.20 10.18 7.33
C CYS A 167 12.56 10.45 8.78
N THR A 168 13.14 9.44 9.44
CA THR A 168 13.79 9.63 10.75
C THR A 168 15.05 10.47 10.57
N LEU A 169 15.40 11.29 11.57
CA LEU A 169 16.59 12.15 11.52
C LEU A 169 17.82 11.37 11.03
N PRO A 170 18.35 11.68 9.83
CA PRO A 170 19.48 10.95 9.28
C PRO A 170 20.76 11.33 10.01
N GLN A 171 21.67 10.37 10.16
CA GLN A 171 23.01 10.65 10.72
C GLN A 171 23.80 11.61 9.83
N GLU A 172 23.58 11.54 8.52
CA GLU A 172 24.26 12.35 7.50
C GLU A 172 23.22 13.04 6.60
N PRO A 173 22.58 14.12 7.07
CA PRO A 173 21.50 14.79 6.33
C PRO A 173 21.92 15.30 4.95
N THR A 174 23.19 15.70 4.81
CA THR A 174 23.74 16.16 3.52
C THR A 174 23.77 15.05 2.47
N LYS A 175 24.04 13.79 2.87
CA LYS A 175 24.01 12.65 1.93
C LYS A 175 22.60 12.35 1.46
N VAL A 176 21.61 12.43 2.36
CA VAL A 176 20.19 12.24 2.03
C VAL A 176 19.73 13.29 1.04
N LEU A 177 20.05 14.57 1.27
CA LEU A 177 19.71 15.66 0.35
C LEU A 177 20.44 15.55 -0.99
N ALA A 178 21.67 15.02 -1.00
CA ALA A 178 22.40 14.78 -2.25
C ALA A 178 21.75 13.66 -3.10
N LEU A 179 21.15 12.65 -2.48
CA LEU A 179 20.42 11.58 -3.17
C LEU A 179 19.04 12.03 -3.67
N CYS A 180 18.42 13.00 -2.98
CA CYS A 180 17.10 13.52 -3.32
C CYS A 180 17.16 15.03 -3.65
N PRO A 181 17.78 15.43 -4.78
CA PRO A 181 18.04 16.83 -5.12
C PRO A 181 16.78 17.67 -5.33
N ASN A 182 15.63 17.04 -5.60
CA ASN A 182 14.36 17.71 -5.89
C ASN A 182 13.42 17.83 -4.67
N VAL A 183 13.89 17.49 -3.47
CA VAL A 183 13.08 17.57 -2.25
C VAL A 183 12.73 19.03 -1.94
N SER A 184 11.44 19.33 -2.06
CA SER A 184 10.84 20.63 -1.70
C SER A 184 10.27 20.62 -0.28
N ARG A 185 9.94 19.44 0.24
CA ARG A 185 9.40 19.24 1.58
C ARG A 185 10.08 18.07 2.27
N LEU A 186 10.71 18.35 3.40
CA LEU A 186 11.34 17.38 4.27
C LEU A 186 10.63 17.39 5.63
N ASP A 187 9.98 16.28 5.97
CA ASP A 187 9.32 16.09 7.27
C ASP A 187 10.15 15.11 8.11
N LEU A 188 10.70 15.57 9.24
CA LEU A 188 11.51 14.74 10.13
C LEU A 188 10.66 14.17 11.28
N ARG A 189 10.84 12.89 11.59
CA ARG A 189 10.23 12.19 12.74
C ARG A 189 11.11 12.25 13.99
#